data_AF-A0A2S0Q8F7-F1
#
_entry.id   AF-A0A2S0Q8F7-F1
#
_cell.length_a   1.000
_cell.length_b   1.000
_cell.length_c   1.000
_cell.angle_alpha   90.00
_cell.angle_beta   90.00
_cell.angle_gamma   90.00
#
_symmetry.space_group_name_H-M   'P 1'
#
loop_
_entity.id
_entity.type
_entity.pdbx_description
1 polymer ?
#
loop_
_entity_poly.entity_id
_entity_poly.type
_entity_poly.pdbx_seq_one_letter_code
_entity_poly.pdbx_strand_id
1 'polypeptide(L)'
;MLLSPHDYGITSKNVPLGSTAELLTQIQEVLAGQPGELMQTALWNGGFYLWRSGICSDMPSGLSKAAELLHNGAVATKLQELRQSLSECH
;
A
#
# COMPACT_ATOMS: atom_id res chain seq x y z
N MET A 1 -22.61 9.39 -1.29
CA MET A 1 -22.15 8.17 -1.97
C MET A 1 -21.27 7.43 -0.98
N LEU A 2 -21.60 6.18 -0.64
CA LEU A 2 -20.79 5.35 0.27
C LEU A 2 -19.73 4.64 -0.57
N LEU A 3 -18.46 4.69 -0.16
CA LEU A 3 -17.38 4.01 -0.85
C LEU A 3 -17.23 2.60 -0.28
N SER A 4 -17.45 1.56 -1.10
CA SER A 4 -17.35 0.16 -0.69
C SER A 4 -16.17 -0.52 -1.40
N PRO A 5 -15.25 -1.20 -0.68
CA PRO A 5 -14.17 -1.97 -1.30
C PRO A 5 -14.66 -3.04 -2.29
N HIS A 6 -15.82 -3.62 -2.02
CA HIS A 6 -16.41 -4.67 -2.85
C HIS A 6 -16.75 -4.17 -4.26
N ASP A 7 -17.08 -2.89 -4.42
CA ASP A 7 -17.39 -2.30 -5.74
C ASP A 7 -16.15 -2.23 -6.65
N TYR A 8 -14.95 -2.40 -6.08
CA TYR A 8 -13.67 -2.37 -6.78
C TYR A 8 -12.98 -3.74 -6.80
N GLY A 9 -13.70 -4.82 -6.50
CA GLY A 9 -13.16 -6.19 -6.47
C GLY A 9 -12.24 -6.48 -5.29
N ILE A 10 -12.16 -5.58 -4.30
CA ILE A 10 -11.43 -5.81 -3.06
C ILE A 10 -12.35 -6.51 -2.07
N THR A 11 -11.96 -7.72 -1.67
CA THR A 11 -12.78 -8.59 -0.84
C THR A 11 -12.45 -8.49 0.65
N SER A 12 -11.67 -7.46 1.03
CA SER A 12 -10.99 -7.28 2.31
C SER A 12 -11.64 -8.04 3.46
N LYS A 13 -11.13 -9.25 3.72
CA LYS A 13 -11.28 -9.87 5.03
C LYS A 13 -10.40 -9.07 5.99
N ASN A 14 -10.89 -8.80 7.21
CA ASN A 14 -10.01 -8.35 8.27
C ASN A 14 -8.96 -9.45 8.50
N VAL A 15 -7.78 -9.25 7.92
CA VAL A 15 -6.65 -10.17 8.02
C VAL A 15 -6.20 -10.17 9.49
N PRO A 16 -6.17 -11.32 10.17
CA PRO A 16 -5.63 -11.41 11.52
C PRO A 16 -4.16 -10.97 11.51
N LEU A 17 -3.82 -10.04 12.39
CA LEU A 17 -2.42 -9.67 12.60
C LEU A 17 -1.82 -10.65 13.61
N GLY A 18 -0.79 -11.36 13.17
CA GLY A 18 -0.04 -12.30 14.02
C GLY A 18 0.92 -11.58 14.96
N SER A 19 2.06 -12.22 15.24
CA SER A 19 3.17 -11.60 15.95
C SER A 19 3.73 -10.39 15.19
N THR A 20 4.45 -9.51 15.89
CA THR A 20 5.15 -8.38 15.28
C THR A 20 6.11 -8.82 14.18
N ALA A 21 6.81 -9.96 14.34
CA ALA A 21 7.74 -10.46 13.35
C ALA A 21 7.02 -10.87 12.05
N GLU A 22 5.90 -11.59 12.17
CA GLU A 22 5.07 -11.97 11.01
C GLU A 22 4.50 -10.73 10.31
N LEU A 23 3.99 -9.76 11.06
CA LEU A 23 3.49 -8.51 10.50
C LEU A 23 4.58 -7.74 9.75
N LEU A 24 5.79 -7.65 10.31
CA LEU A 24 6.91 -6.99 9.64
C LEU A 24 7.28 -7.68 8.33
N THR A 25 7.29 -9.01 8.28
CA THR A 25 7.50 -9.78 7.05
C THR A 25 6.40 -9.47 6.02
N GLN A 26 5.13 -9.50 6.41
CA GLN A 26 4.02 -9.22 5.51
C GLN A 26 4.06 -7.77 4.97
N ILE A 27 4.44 -6.80 5.80
CA ILE A 27 4.63 -5.42 5.34
C ILE A 27 5.77 -5.34 4.32
N GLN A 28 6.89 -6.03 4.57
CA GLN A 28 8.01 -6.06 3.63
C GLN A 28 7.62 -6.69 2.28
N GLU A 29 6.84 -7.77 2.29
CA GLU A 29 6.28 -8.40 1.08
C GLU A 29 5.40 -7.42 0.29
N VAL A 30 4.50 -6.69 0.97
CA VAL A 30 3.68 -5.65 0.35
C VAL A 30 4.54 -4.58 -0.31
N LEU A 31 5.54 -4.05 0.42
CA LEU A 31 6.44 -3.01 -0.09
C LEU A 31 7.28 -3.50 -1.28
N ALA A 32 7.59 -4.80 -1.34
CA ALA A 32 8.26 -5.45 -2.46
C ALA A 32 7.32 -5.83 -3.62
N GLY A 33 6.05 -5.39 -3.58
CA GLY A 33 5.05 -5.65 -4.61
C GLY A 33 4.63 -7.12 -4.70
N GLN A 34 4.87 -7.92 -3.66
CA GLN A 34 4.51 -9.33 -3.66
C GLN A 34 3.02 -9.52 -3.34
N PRO A 35 2.35 -10.51 -3.95
CA PRO A 35 0.98 -10.84 -3.59
C PRO A 35 0.89 -11.32 -2.14
N GLY A 36 -0.18 -10.98 -1.44
CA GLY A 36 -0.41 -11.39 -0.06
C GLY A 36 -1.72 -10.83 0.49
N GLU A 37 -2.14 -11.31 1.67
CA GLU A 37 -3.43 -10.92 2.25
C GLU A 37 -3.50 -9.41 2.55
N LEU A 38 -2.39 -8.79 2.94
CA LEU A 38 -2.31 -7.35 3.20
C LEU A 38 -2.24 -6.49 1.93
N MET A 39 -1.93 -7.07 0.76
CA MET A 39 -1.78 -6.30 -0.48
C MET A 39 -3.08 -5.59 -0.86
N GLN A 40 -4.23 -6.25 -0.74
CA GLN A 40 -5.52 -5.61 -1.04
C GLN A 40 -5.83 -4.44 -0.10
N THR A 41 -5.49 -4.56 1.19
CA THR A 41 -5.61 -3.47 2.17
C THR A 41 -4.69 -2.31 1.81
N ALA A 42 -3.46 -2.60 1.39
CA ALA A 42 -2.51 -1.57 0.96
C ALA A 42 -2.98 -0.85 -0.30
N LEU A 43 -3.50 -1.58 -1.30
CA LEU A 43 -4.07 -1.01 -2.52
C LEU A 43 -5.29 -0.13 -2.20
N TRP A 44 -6.21 -0.63 -1.38
CA TRP A 44 -7.41 0.12 -1.00
C TRP A 44 -7.06 1.46 -0.37
N ASN A 45 -6.23 1.44 0.69
CA ASN A 45 -5.87 2.65 1.41
C ASN A 45 -4.97 3.55 0.56
N GLY A 46 -3.99 2.98 -0.15
CA GLY A 46 -3.10 3.73 -1.03
C GLY A 46 -3.86 4.46 -2.14
N GLY A 47 -4.75 3.75 -2.83
CA GLY A 47 -5.56 4.33 -3.90
C GLY A 47 -6.52 5.40 -3.39
N PHE A 48 -7.13 5.17 -2.22
CA PHE A 48 -7.98 6.17 -1.58
C PHE A 48 -7.19 7.46 -1.28
N TYR A 49 -6.01 7.37 -0.69
CA TYR A 49 -5.23 8.57 -0.36
C TYR A 49 -4.61 9.25 -1.58
N LEU A 50 -4.24 8.52 -2.64
CA LEU A 50 -3.81 9.13 -3.90
C LEU A 50 -4.95 9.95 -4.52
N TRP A 51 -6.18 9.44 -4.49
CA TRP A 51 -7.36 10.19 -4.92
C TRP A 51 -7.65 11.39 -4.02
N ARG A 52 -7.75 11.17 -2.70
CA ARG A 52 -8.12 12.22 -1.74
C ARG A 52 -7.08 13.32 -1.60
N SER A 53 -5.83 13.06 -1.98
CA SER A 53 -4.76 14.06 -2.03
C SER A 53 -4.70 14.82 -3.37
N GLY A 54 -5.59 14.51 -4.32
CA GLY A 54 -5.64 15.17 -5.63
C GLY A 54 -4.59 14.69 -6.64
N ILE A 55 -3.86 13.60 -6.35
CA ILE A 55 -2.89 13.00 -7.29
C ILE A 55 -3.63 12.23 -8.39
N CYS A 56 -4.72 11.56 -8.03
CA CYS A 56 -5.59 10.82 -8.94
C CYS A 56 -6.99 11.46 -8.95
N SER A 57 -7.69 11.40 -10.09
CA SER A 57 -9.01 12.02 -10.25
C SER A 57 -10.14 11.30 -9.52
N ASP A 58 -9.96 10.00 -9.29
CA ASP A 58 -10.98 9.10 -8.76
C ASP A 58 -10.36 7.84 -8.12
N MET A 59 -11.22 7.02 -7.52
CA MET A 59 -10.81 5.79 -6.86
C MET A 59 -10.16 4.76 -7.82
N PRO A 60 -10.71 4.47 -9.02
CA PRO A 60 -10.06 3.55 -9.96
C PRO A 60 -8.64 3.97 -10.37
N SER A 61 -8.44 5.25 -10.71
CA SER A 61 -7.11 5.78 -11.05
C SER A 61 -6.16 5.73 -9.85
N GLY A 62 -6.67 5.99 -8.65
CA GLY A 62 -5.93 5.81 -7.40
C GLY A 62 -5.46 4.38 -7.19
N LEU A 63 -6.35 3.39 -7.32
CA LEU A 63 -6.01 1.97 -7.20
C LEU A 63 -4.96 1.53 -8.21
N SER A 64 -5.13 1.95 -9.48
CA SER A 64 -4.17 1.66 -10.54
C SER A 64 -2.79 2.26 -10.24
N LYS A 65 -2.74 3.51 -9.76
CA LYS A 65 -1.48 4.17 -9.41
C LYS A 65 -0.82 3.55 -8.18
N ALA A 66 -1.59 3.17 -7.16
CA ALA A 66 -1.07 2.46 -5.99
C ALA A 66 -0.44 1.12 -6.40
N ALA A 67 -1.10 0.36 -7.27
CA ALA A 67 -0.57 -0.89 -7.79
C ALA A 67 0.72 -0.66 -8.60
N GLU A 68 0.75 0.35 -9.48
CA GLU A 68 1.95 0.72 -10.23
C GLU A 68 3.14 1.01 -9.29
N LEU A 69 2.94 1.86 -8.29
CA LEU A 69 4.00 2.29 -7.36
C LEU A 69 4.55 1.13 -6.50
N LEU A 70 3.69 0.19 -6.11
CA LEU A 70 4.12 -0.99 -5.35
C LEU A 70 4.90 -1.97 -6.25
N HIS A 71 4.37 -2.30 -7.43
CA HIS A 71 5.00 -3.29 -8.31
C HIS A 71 6.27 -2.78 -8.99
N ASN A 72 6.37 -1.48 -9.29
CA ASN A 72 7.58 -0.91 -9.89
C ASN A 72 8.70 -0.60 -8.87
N GLY A 73 8.47 -0.88 -7.58
CA GLY A 73 9.44 -0.69 -6.51
C GLY A 73 9.63 0.76 -6.05
N ALA A 74 8.81 1.71 -6.50
CA ALA A 74 8.90 3.11 -6.05
C ALA A 74 8.68 3.24 -4.53
N VAL A 75 7.73 2.48 -3.97
CA VAL A 75 7.48 2.51 -2.51
C VAL A 75 8.66 1.89 -1.74
N ALA A 76 9.22 0.77 -2.20
CA ALA A 76 10.42 0.17 -1.61
C ALA A 76 11.61 1.14 -1.64
N THR A 77 11.81 1.82 -2.77
CA THR A 77 12.86 2.84 -2.94
C THR A 77 12.67 3.98 -1.95
N LYS A 78 11.44 4.50 -1.80
CA LYS A 78 11.13 5.55 -0.82
C LYS A 78 11.46 5.12 0.62
N LEU A 79 11.21 3.86 0.99
CA LEU A 79 11.61 3.36 2.31
C LEU A 79 13.13 3.39 2.50
N GLN A 80 13.93 3.03 1.48
CA GLN A 80 15.39 3.10 1.57
C GLN A 80 15.87 4.55 1.71
N GLU A 81 15.31 5.47 0.94
CA GLU A 81 15.61 6.91 1.06
C GLU A 81 15.34 7.43 2.48
N LEU A 82 14.18 7.08 3.05
CA LEU A 82 13.82 7.48 4.42
C LEU A 82 14.78 6.92 5.47
N ARG A 83 15.23 5.67 5.31
CA ARG A 83 16.22 5.06 6.20
C ARG A 83 17.56 5.80 6.12
N GLN A 84 18.00 6.12 4.90
CA GLN A 84 19.24 6.84 4.67
C GLN A 84 19.21 8.24 5.32
N SER A 85 18.12 9.00 5.12
CA SER A 85 17.94 10.32 5.73
C SER A 85 17.95 10.29 7.26
N LEU A 86 17.46 9.23 7.88
CA LEU A 86 17.50 9.06 9.34
C LEU A 86 18.90 8.69 9.84
N SER A 87 19.67 7.92 9.07
CA SER A 87 21.05 7.56 9.42
C SER A 87 22.04 8.72 9.27
N GLU A 88 21.77 9.66 8.36
CA GLU A 88 22.59 10.87 8.13
C GLU A 88 22.37 11.97 9.18
N CYS A 89 21.42 11.79 10.11
CA CYS A 89 21.12 12.72 11.19
C CYS A 89 21.94 12.45 12.48
N HIS A 90 23.00 11.65 12.40
CA HIS A 90 24.01 11.42 13.44
C HIS A 90 25.35 12.01 13.02
#